data_AF-A0A0F9NDA1-F1
#
_entry.id   AF-A0A0F9NDA1-F1
#
_cell.length_a   1.000
_cell.length_b   1.000
_cell.length_c   1.000
_cell.angle_alpha   90.00
_cell.angle_beta   90.00
_cell.angle_gamma   90.00
#
_symmetry.space_group_name_H-M   'P 1'
#
loop_
_entity.id
_entity.type
_entity.pdbx_description
1 polymer ?
#
loop_
_entity_poly.entity_id
_entity_poly.type
_entity_poly.pdbx_seq_one_letter_code
_entity_poly.pdbx_strand_id
1 'polypeptide(L)'
;EGYMLSYFDLKQAEAKIVAYIWNVVELIKLFDRAEREPDFDIHRGSASSIFKIPYEEVPTFDYNQDGTVTIRYKSKRCVHGLNYRMQAPRLAEICGIPVQQGFEAFAAYHRAFPEIQDGWASTIKTVREERMLFTPLGRRLIWLERLTEESFDSVIAFVPQSTVGDKVSGVIYLCHEDPEWPNDARMLLNNHDALIAIHRPWDKRKIQRIMKKHAEAPIMIRGEPVTIFTDIKESKPGEDGIHRWSTLKEVV
;
A
#
# COMPACT_ATOMS: atom_id res chain seq x y z
N GLU A 1 -1.00 4.41 32.04
CA GLU A 1 -1.68 3.17 32.46
C GLU A 1 -3.20 3.30 32.26
N GLY A 2 -3.93 2.20 32.08
CA GLY A 2 -5.38 2.21 31.86
C GLY A 2 -5.84 2.62 30.44
N TYR A 3 -4.95 2.51 29.45
CA TYR A 3 -5.20 2.76 28.04
C TYR A 3 -4.74 1.57 27.20
N MET A 4 -5.31 1.43 26.00
CA MET A 4 -4.88 0.49 24.98
C MET A 4 -4.66 1.19 23.64
N LEU A 5 -4.14 0.44 22.67
CA LEU A 5 -3.86 0.90 21.32
C LEU A 5 -4.79 0.17 20.34
N SER A 6 -5.39 0.93 19.43
CA SER A 6 -5.99 0.40 18.21
C SER A 6 -5.19 0.91 17.02
N TYR A 7 -5.01 0.04 16.03
CA TYR A 7 -4.18 0.24 14.86
C TYR A 7 -5.01 -0.09 13.62
N PHE A 8 -4.86 0.68 12.55
CA PHE A 8 -5.22 0.21 11.22
C PHE A 8 -4.04 0.36 10.26
N ASP A 9 -4.00 -0.49 9.24
CA ASP A 9 -3.16 -0.37 8.05
C ASP A 9 -4.00 -0.47 6.79
N LEU A 10 -3.70 0.35 5.78
CA LEU A 10 -4.35 0.28 4.47
C LEU A 10 -3.74 -0.85 3.63
N LYS A 11 -4.54 -1.86 3.31
CA LYS A 11 -4.12 -3.06 2.55
C LYS A 11 -3.55 -2.69 1.19
N GLN A 12 -2.23 -2.89 1.03
CA GLN A 12 -1.51 -2.71 -0.24
C GLN A 12 -1.82 -1.37 -0.92
N ALA A 13 -1.97 -0.30 -0.11
CA ALA A 13 -2.55 0.97 -0.52
C ALA A 13 -1.89 1.57 -1.78
N GLU A 14 -0.56 1.70 -1.77
CA GLU A 14 0.17 2.29 -2.88
C GLU A 14 0.01 1.51 -4.18
N ALA A 15 0.10 0.17 -4.12
CA ALA A 15 -0.05 -0.68 -5.30
C ALA A 15 -1.46 -0.57 -5.89
N LYS A 16 -2.47 -0.45 -5.04
CA LYS A 16 -3.85 -0.21 -5.48
C LYS A 16 -4.02 1.17 -6.11
N ILE A 17 -3.46 2.21 -5.49
CA ILE A 17 -3.47 3.56 -6.07
C ILE A 17 -2.78 3.57 -7.44
N VAL A 18 -1.63 2.93 -7.57
CA VAL A 18 -0.92 2.76 -8.86
C VAL A 18 -1.81 2.10 -9.91
N ALA A 19 -2.44 0.97 -9.56
CA ALA A 19 -3.30 0.22 -10.47
C ALA A 19 -4.42 1.10 -11.05
N TYR A 20 -5.07 1.89 -10.19
CA TYR A 20 -6.19 2.75 -10.61
C TYR A 20 -5.73 4.04 -11.31
N ILE A 21 -4.64 4.68 -10.89
CA ILE A 21 -4.15 5.92 -11.53
C ILE A 21 -3.67 5.64 -12.97
N TRP A 22 -2.88 4.58 -13.15
CA TRP A 22 -2.34 4.19 -14.46
C TRP A 22 -3.22 3.19 -15.22
N ASN A 23 -4.40 2.87 -14.69
CA ASN A 23 -5.38 1.97 -15.31
C ASN A 23 -4.77 0.60 -15.70
N VAL A 24 -4.03 0.00 -14.77
CA VAL A 24 -3.39 -1.30 -14.95
C VAL A 24 -4.46 -2.39 -14.79
N VAL A 25 -5.07 -2.78 -15.91
CA VAL A 25 -6.31 -3.56 -15.94
C VAL A 25 -6.19 -4.87 -15.17
N GLU A 26 -5.08 -5.58 -15.33
CA GLU A 26 -4.87 -6.86 -14.65
C GLU A 26 -4.68 -6.69 -13.14
N LEU A 27 -3.95 -5.67 -12.68
CA LEU A 27 -3.83 -5.39 -11.24
C LEU A 27 -5.17 -5.00 -10.62
N ILE A 28 -5.97 -4.18 -11.32
CA ILE A 28 -7.32 -3.82 -10.86
C ILE A 28 -8.16 -5.09 -10.64
N LYS A 29 -8.18 -6.01 -11.61
CA LYS A 29 -8.89 -7.29 -11.48
C LYS A 29 -8.42 -8.12 -10.28
N LEU A 30 -7.11 -8.15 -10.04
CA LEU A 30 -6.54 -8.88 -8.91
C LEU A 30 -6.96 -8.26 -7.57
N PHE A 31 -7.00 -6.93 -7.46
CA PHE A 31 -7.53 -6.25 -6.28
C PHE A 31 -9.02 -6.51 -6.09
N ASP A 32 -9.83 -6.37 -7.14
CA ASP A 32 -11.26 -6.65 -7.09
C ASP A 32 -11.55 -8.10 -6.65
N ARG A 33 -10.70 -9.04 -7.08
CA ARG A 33 -10.77 -10.44 -6.64
C ARG A 33 -10.43 -10.60 -5.16
N ALA A 34 -9.35 -9.96 -4.69
CA ALA A 34 -8.95 -9.96 -3.28
C ALA A 34 -10.03 -9.42 -2.33
N GLU A 35 -10.90 -8.55 -2.85
CA GLU A 35 -12.01 -7.96 -2.07
C GLU A 35 -13.24 -8.87 -2.01
N ARG A 36 -13.46 -9.66 -3.05
CA ARG A 36 -14.59 -10.60 -3.14
C ARG A 36 -14.29 -11.96 -2.51
N GLU A 37 -13.03 -12.37 -2.54
CA GLU A 37 -12.54 -13.67 -2.06
C GLU A 37 -11.65 -13.47 -0.82
N PRO A 38 -12.14 -13.72 0.40
CA PRO A 38 -11.39 -13.48 1.65
C PRO A 38 -10.03 -14.19 1.73
N ASP A 39 -9.91 -15.37 1.11
CA ASP A 39 -8.71 -16.20 1.13
C ASP A 39 -7.78 -15.95 -0.07
N PHE A 40 -8.09 -14.96 -0.92
CA PHE A 40 -7.27 -14.63 -2.07
C PHE A 40 -6.07 -13.76 -1.68
N ASP A 41 -4.87 -14.28 -1.93
CA ASP A 41 -3.62 -13.57 -1.70
C ASP A 41 -3.21 -12.82 -2.96
N ILE A 42 -3.26 -11.49 -2.90
CA ILE A 42 -2.89 -10.59 -3.99
C ILE A 42 -1.46 -10.79 -4.51
N HIS A 43 -0.51 -11.17 -3.65
CA HIS A 43 0.87 -11.42 -4.05
C HIS A 43 0.99 -12.73 -4.82
N ARG A 44 0.19 -13.74 -4.44
CA ARG A 44 0.07 -15.00 -5.20
C ARG A 44 -0.61 -14.78 -6.54
N GLY A 45 -1.69 -14.00 -6.57
CA GLY A 45 -2.36 -13.58 -7.80
C GLY A 45 -1.39 -12.86 -8.75
N SER A 46 -0.65 -11.88 -8.22
CA SER A 46 0.37 -11.17 -8.98
C SER A 46 1.48 -12.11 -9.47
N ALA A 47 1.92 -13.06 -8.63
CA ALA A 47 2.94 -14.04 -9.03
C ALA A 47 2.44 -14.94 -10.17
N SER A 48 1.17 -15.34 -10.13
CA SER A 48 0.52 -16.10 -11.18
C SER A 48 0.54 -15.33 -12.51
N SER A 49 0.16 -14.05 -12.49
CA SER A 49 0.17 -13.19 -13.69
C SER A 49 1.57 -12.90 -14.21
N ILE A 50 2.56 -12.65 -13.33
CA ILE A 50 3.96 -12.35 -13.67
C ILE A 50 4.66 -13.59 -14.24
N PHE A 51 4.65 -14.70 -13.51
CA PHE A 51 5.45 -15.89 -13.82
C PHE A 51 4.69 -16.94 -14.65
N LYS A 52 3.41 -16.71 -14.96
CA LYS A 52 2.56 -17.61 -15.74
C LYS A 52 2.43 -19.00 -15.12
N ILE A 53 2.28 -19.04 -13.80
CA ILE A 53 2.08 -20.25 -12.99
C ILE A 53 0.65 -20.23 -12.43
N PRO A 54 -0.11 -21.33 -12.41
CA PRO A 54 -1.43 -21.39 -11.80
C PRO A 54 -1.43 -20.88 -10.35
N TYR A 55 -2.47 -20.14 -9.95
CA TYR A 55 -2.54 -19.54 -8.60
C TYR A 55 -2.37 -20.58 -7.49
N GLU A 56 -2.95 -21.76 -7.69
CA GLU A 56 -2.94 -22.90 -6.77
C GLU A 56 -1.52 -23.45 -6.56
N GLU A 57 -0.65 -23.31 -7.55
CA GLU A 57 0.75 -23.74 -7.51
C GLU A 57 1.68 -22.69 -6.89
N VAL A 58 1.20 -21.46 -6.71
CA VAL A 58 1.99 -20.42 -6.05
C VAL A 58 2.04 -20.68 -4.54
N PRO A 59 3.23 -20.76 -3.92
CA PRO A 59 3.36 -20.96 -2.47
C PRO A 59 2.68 -19.84 -1.66
N THR A 60 2.20 -20.18 -0.46
CA THR A 60 1.63 -19.22 0.52
C THR A 60 2.67 -18.55 1.41
N PHE A 61 3.93 -18.99 1.34
CA PHE A 61 5.05 -18.50 2.15
C PHE A 61 6.11 -17.82 1.29
N ASP A 62 6.91 -16.96 1.90
CA ASP A 62 7.92 -16.15 1.21
C ASP A 62 9.30 -16.82 1.10
N TYR A 63 9.60 -17.77 1.99
CA TYR A 63 10.89 -18.47 2.05
C TYR A 63 10.69 -19.98 2.17
N ASN A 64 11.46 -20.72 1.38
CA ASN A 64 11.57 -22.18 1.50
C ASN A 64 12.34 -22.56 2.78
N GLN A 65 12.28 -23.84 3.15
CA GLN A 65 12.98 -24.36 4.33
C GLN A 65 14.51 -24.21 4.26
N ASP A 66 15.07 -24.15 3.06
CA ASP A 66 16.50 -23.92 2.80
C ASP A 66 16.90 -22.43 2.81
N GLY A 67 15.95 -21.54 3.11
CA GLY A 67 16.16 -20.08 3.14
C GLY A 67 16.07 -19.39 1.78
N THR A 68 15.81 -20.12 0.69
CA THR A 68 15.64 -19.52 -0.64
C THR A 68 14.28 -18.84 -0.78
N VAL A 69 14.23 -17.75 -1.56
CA VAL A 69 12.99 -16.96 -1.75
C VAL A 69 12.02 -17.62 -2.73
N THR A 70 10.72 -17.57 -2.43
CA THR A 70 9.67 -18.09 -3.31
C THR A 70 9.26 -17.09 -4.39
N ILE A 71 8.51 -17.57 -5.39
CA ILE A 71 7.92 -16.70 -6.42
C ILE A 71 6.89 -15.71 -5.85
N ARG A 72 6.25 -16.04 -4.70
CA ARG A 72 5.37 -15.10 -3.98
C ARG A 72 6.18 -13.91 -3.46
N TYR A 73 7.32 -14.17 -2.83
CA TYR A 73 8.20 -13.11 -2.34
C TYR A 73 8.74 -12.25 -3.50
N LYS A 74 9.23 -12.90 -4.57
CA LYS A 74 9.71 -12.19 -5.78
C LYS A 74 8.61 -11.28 -6.35
N SER A 75 7.38 -11.79 -6.50
CA SER A 75 6.22 -11.02 -6.96
C SER A 75 5.93 -9.80 -6.06
N LYS A 76 5.91 -10.01 -4.74
CA LYS A 76 5.73 -8.93 -3.76
C LYS A 76 6.79 -7.82 -3.91
N ARG A 77 8.07 -8.19 -4.08
CA ARG A 77 9.16 -7.23 -4.32
C ARG A 77 9.08 -6.57 -5.70
N CYS A 78 8.64 -7.29 -6.72
CA CYS A 78 8.39 -6.75 -8.06
C CYS A 78 7.34 -5.64 -8.01
N VAL A 79 6.15 -5.90 -7.45
CA VAL A 79 5.09 -4.89 -7.34
C VAL A 79 5.56 -3.65 -6.58
N HIS A 80 6.26 -3.84 -5.46
CA HIS A 80 6.71 -2.70 -4.65
C HIS A 80 7.80 -1.86 -5.35
N GLY A 81 8.78 -2.49 -5.98
CA GLY A 81 9.90 -1.78 -6.59
C GLY A 81 9.63 -1.31 -8.02
N LEU A 82 9.05 -2.19 -8.84
CA LEU A 82 8.87 -1.98 -10.27
C LEU A 82 7.65 -1.13 -10.62
N ASN A 83 6.86 -0.68 -9.64
CA ASN A 83 5.94 0.44 -9.81
C ASN A 83 6.69 1.78 -9.95
N TYR A 84 7.92 1.88 -9.43
CA TYR A 84 8.68 3.13 -9.26
C TYR A 84 10.06 3.10 -9.93
N ARG A 85 10.13 2.60 -11.18
CA ARG A 85 11.36 2.55 -12.02
C ARG A 85 12.58 1.86 -11.40
N MET A 86 12.43 1.02 -10.36
CA MET A 86 13.53 0.20 -9.87
C MET A 86 14.10 -0.69 -10.99
N GLN A 87 15.43 -0.71 -11.13
CA GLN A 87 16.11 -1.48 -12.17
C GLN A 87 16.37 -2.94 -11.73
N ALA A 88 16.47 -3.84 -12.71
CA ALA A 88 16.65 -5.28 -12.48
C ALA A 88 17.84 -5.66 -11.56
N PRO A 89 19.04 -5.03 -11.64
CA PRO A 89 20.14 -5.34 -10.73
C PRO A 89 19.79 -5.05 -9.26
N ARG A 90 19.08 -3.94 -9.00
CA ARG A 90 18.62 -3.58 -7.65
C ARG A 90 17.53 -4.53 -7.16
N LEU A 91 16.64 -4.96 -8.04
CA LEU A 91 15.65 -6.00 -7.72
C LEU A 91 16.35 -7.31 -7.31
N ALA A 92 17.38 -7.73 -8.04
CA ALA A 92 18.14 -8.94 -7.74
C ALA A 92 18.83 -8.87 -6.38
N GLU A 93 19.49 -7.74 -6.09
CA GLU A 93 20.14 -7.46 -4.81
C GLU A 93 19.13 -7.54 -3.65
N ILE A 94 18.01 -6.83 -3.78
CA ILE A 94 16.94 -6.80 -2.78
C ILE A 94 16.34 -8.19 -2.53
N CYS A 95 16.21 -9.00 -3.57
CA CYS A 95 15.65 -10.34 -3.45
C CYS A 95 16.69 -11.39 -3.03
N GLY A 96 17.98 -11.04 -3.00
CA GLY A 96 19.06 -12.00 -2.75
C GLY A 96 19.15 -13.09 -3.83
N ILE A 97 18.88 -12.74 -5.09
CA ILE A 97 18.87 -13.69 -6.22
C ILE A 97 19.96 -13.35 -7.25
N PRO A 98 20.35 -14.30 -8.12
CA PRO A 98 21.24 -14.01 -9.23
C PRO A 98 20.71 -12.88 -10.12
N VAL A 99 21.59 -12.01 -10.60
CA VAL A 99 21.25 -10.84 -11.44
C VAL A 99 20.40 -11.25 -12.65
N GLN A 100 20.73 -12.38 -13.28
CA GLN A 100 19.97 -12.94 -14.40
C GLN A 100 18.49 -13.17 -14.05
N GLN A 101 18.19 -13.74 -12.86
CA GLN A 101 16.82 -13.92 -12.40
C GLN A 101 16.11 -12.58 -12.13
N GLY A 102 16.86 -11.54 -11.72
CA GLY A 102 16.33 -10.19 -11.59
C GLY A 102 15.87 -9.61 -12.93
N PHE A 103 16.65 -9.80 -14.00
CA PHE A 103 16.27 -9.39 -15.36
C PHE A 103 15.04 -10.15 -15.86
N GLU A 104 14.98 -11.47 -15.61
CA GLU A 104 13.82 -12.29 -15.96
C GLU A 104 12.55 -11.81 -15.24
N ALA A 105 12.63 -11.57 -13.94
CA ALA A 105 11.51 -11.06 -13.14
C ALA A 105 11.07 -9.65 -13.58
N PHE A 106 12.02 -8.76 -13.88
CA PHE A 106 11.75 -7.42 -14.40
C PHE A 106 10.98 -7.48 -15.73
N ALA A 107 11.47 -8.27 -16.68
CA ALA A 107 10.83 -8.43 -17.98
C ALA A 107 9.45 -9.10 -17.88
N ALA A 108 9.32 -10.11 -17.02
CA ALA A 108 8.05 -10.80 -16.76
C ALA A 108 7.01 -9.85 -16.17
N TYR A 109 7.40 -9.01 -15.20
CA TYR A 109 6.54 -8.04 -14.56
C TYR A 109 6.00 -7.01 -15.56
N HIS A 110 6.86 -6.36 -16.35
CA HIS A 110 6.41 -5.37 -17.33
C HIS A 110 5.65 -5.98 -18.52
N ARG A 111 5.81 -7.28 -18.78
CA ARG A 111 4.96 -8.00 -19.73
C ARG A 111 3.57 -8.29 -19.15
N ALA A 112 3.48 -8.56 -17.86
CA ALA A 112 2.21 -8.80 -17.17
C ALA A 112 1.42 -7.50 -16.95
N PHE A 113 2.13 -6.39 -16.72
CA PHE A 113 1.56 -5.07 -16.41
C PHE A 113 2.19 -3.98 -17.29
N PRO A 114 1.98 -4.00 -18.62
CA PRO A 114 2.61 -3.06 -19.55
C PRO A 114 2.22 -1.60 -19.28
N GLU A 115 1.01 -1.35 -18.78
CA GLU A 115 0.47 -0.01 -18.51
C GLU A 115 1.28 0.75 -17.44
N ILE A 116 2.09 0.06 -16.63
CA ILE A 116 3.01 0.69 -15.67
C ILE A 116 3.99 1.61 -16.40
N GLN A 117 4.59 1.15 -17.51
CA GLN A 117 5.58 1.94 -18.25
C GLN A 117 4.91 3.09 -19.01
N ASP A 118 3.69 2.87 -19.50
CA ASP A 118 2.86 3.93 -20.10
C ASP A 118 2.51 5.01 -19.06
N GLY A 119 2.18 4.60 -17.84
CA GLY A 119 1.91 5.48 -16.70
C GLY A 119 3.11 6.35 -16.31
N TRP A 120 4.32 5.77 -16.36
CA TRP A 120 5.55 6.55 -16.18
C TRP A 120 5.72 7.59 -17.28
N ALA A 121 5.59 7.18 -18.54
CA ALA A 121 5.75 8.05 -19.68
C ALA A 121 4.73 9.20 -19.65
N SER A 122 3.47 8.92 -19.32
CA SER A 122 2.43 9.94 -19.20
C SER A 122 2.71 10.91 -18.05
N THR A 123 3.12 10.40 -16.89
CA THR A 123 3.42 11.24 -15.71
C THR A 123 4.61 12.17 -15.99
N ILE A 124 5.68 11.64 -16.60
CA ILE A 124 6.84 12.43 -17.01
C ILE A 124 6.45 13.48 -18.06
N LYS A 125 5.62 13.10 -19.04
CA LYS A 125 5.13 14.03 -20.06
C LYS A 125 4.36 15.19 -19.41
N THR A 126 3.41 14.90 -18.51
CA THR A 126 2.64 15.92 -17.80
C THR A 126 3.55 16.88 -17.02
N VAL A 127 4.54 16.39 -16.26
CA VAL A 127 5.42 17.31 -15.52
C VAL A 127 6.37 18.10 -16.44
N ARG A 128 6.73 17.57 -17.61
CA ARG A 128 7.54 18.30 -18.61
C ARG A 128 6.77 19.46 -19.22
N GLU A 129 5.50 19.25 -19.54
CA GLU A 129 4.62 20.23 -20.19
C GLU A 129 4.09 21.26 -19.18
N GLU A 130 3.51 20.79 -18.08
CA GLU A 130 2.76 21.63 -17.13
C GLU A 130 3.58 22.06 -15.92
N ARG A 131 4.75 21.45 -15.69
CA ARG A 131 5.59 21.68 -14.50
C ARG A 131 4.89 21.37 -13.18
N MET A 132 3.79 20.62 -13.21
CA MET A 132 2.98 20.31 -12.03
C MET A 132 2.29 18.96 -12.14
N LEU A 133 1.97 18.39 -10.98
CA LEU A 133 1.16 17.18 -10.82
C LEU A 133 0.13 17.39 -9.72
N PHE A 134 -0.99 16.66 -9.79
CA PHE A 134 -2.02 16.65 -8.76
C PHE A 134 -2.29 15.22 -8.28
N THR A 135 -2.48 15.06 -6.98
CA THR A 135 -3.08 13.84 -6.41
C THR A 135 -4.58 13.84 -6.65
N PRO A 136 -5.25 12.67 -6.64
CA PRO A 136 -6.71 12.58 -6.66
C PRO A 136 -7.41 13.34 -5.51
N LEU A 137 -6.68 13.64 -4.42
CA LEU A 137 -7.15 14.43 -3.28
C LEU A 137 -6.82 15.93 -3.40
N GLY A 138 -6.28 16.36 -4.55
CA GLY A 138 -6.04 17.77 -4.86
C GLY A 138 -4.70 18.34 -4.39
N ARG A 139 -3.81 17.54 -3.79
CA ARG A 139 -2.45 18.01 -3.46
C ARG A 139 -1.69 18.29 -4.75
N ARG A 140 -1.13 19.49 -4.84
CA ARG A 140 -0.34 19.94 -5.98
C ARG A 140 1.15 19.84 -5.70
N LEU A 141 1.90 19.26 -6.63
CA LEU A 141 3.35 19.40 -6.75
C LEU A 141 3.65 20.42 -7.85
N ILE A 142 4.54 21.38 -7.60
CA ILE A 142 5.13 22.24 -8.62
C ILE A 142 6.61 21.90 -8.72
N TRP A 143 7.05 21.53 -9.92
CA TRP A 143 8.44 21.21 -10.19
C TRP A 143 9.16 22.46 -10.69
N LEU A 144 10.05 23.02 -9.86
CA LEU A 144 10.81 24.23 -10.19
C LEU A 144 12.19 23.90 -10.79
N GLU A 145 12.75 22.76 -10.43
CA GLU A 145 14.11 22.36 -10.84
C GLU A 145 14.17 21.81 -12.26
N ARG A 146 15.37 21.68 -12.81
CA ARG A 146 15.53 21.00 -14.10
C ARG A 146 15.08 19.55 -13.97
N LEU A 147 14.33 19.06 -14.96
CA LEU A 147 13.97 17.65 -15.04
C LEU A 147 15.17 16.86 -15.58
N THR A 148 15.62 15.88 -14.80
CA THR A 148 16.69 14.93 -15.11
C THR A 148 16.17 13.50 -14.98
N GLU A 149 16.91 12.52 -15.51
CA GLU A 149 16.54 11.10 -15.34
C GLU A 149 16.42 10.68 -13.88
N GLU A 150 17.27 11.24 -13.01
CA GLU A 150 17.25 11.00 -11.55
C GLU A 150 16.00 11.59 -10.88
N SER A 151 15.48 12.71 -11.39
CA SER A 151 14.28 13.34 -10.83
C SER A 151 12.99 12.55 -11.12
N PHE A 152 12.99 11.71 -12.17
CA PHE A 152 11.77 11.04 -12.61
C PHE A 152 11.24 10.01 -11.62
N ASP A 153 12.10 9.39 -10.82
CA ASP A 153 11.68 8.42 -9.81
C ASP A 153 10.82 9.12 -8.73
N SER A 154 11.25 10.30 -8.27
CA SER A 154 10.49 11.15 -7.35
C SER A 154 9.20 11.69 -7.97
N VAL A 155 9.24 12.10 -9.24
CA VAL A 155 8.06 12.57 -9.99
C VAL A 155 7.01 11.46 -10.09
N ILE A 156 7.41 10.23 -10.40
CA ILE A 156 6.52 9.07 -10.55
C ILE A 156 5.95 8.65 -9.20
N ALA A 157 6.77 8.63 -8.16
CA ALA A 157 6.34 8.26 -6.81
C ALA A 157 5.40 9.30 -6.17
N PHE A 158 5.48 10.57 -6.58
CA PHE A 158 4.73 11.65 -5.94
C PHE A 158 3.22 11.35 -5.83
N VAL A 159 2.58 11.00 -6.95
CA VAL A 159 1.12 10.88 -6.98
C VAL A 159 0.66 9.70 -6.11
N PRO A 160 1.17 8.46 -6.27
CA PRO A 160 0.74 7.36 -5.42
C PRO A 160 1.03 7.55 -3.93
N GLN A 161 2.27 7.91 -3.58
CA GLN A 161 2.68 8.06 -2.18
C GLN A 161 1.93 9.20 -1.49
N SER A 162 1.86 10.37 -2.13
CA SER A 162 1.17 11.50 -1.52
C SER A 162 -0.33 11.25 -1.39
N THR A 163 -0.96 10.51 -2.30
CA THR A 163 -2.38 10.16 -2.18
C THR A 163 -2.65 9.32 -0.95
N VAL A 164 -1.81 8.30 -0.68
CA VAL A 164 -1.91 7.47 0.53
C VAL A 164 -1.64 8.31 1.77
N GLY A 165 -0.56 9.08 1.78
CA GLY A 165 -0.20 9.94 2.91
C GLY A 165 -1.27 11.00 3.22
N ASP A 166 -1.85 11.64 2.20
CA ASP A 166 -2.97 12.58 2.34
C ASP A 166 -4.21 11.90 2.90
N LYS A 167 -4.56 10.73 2.36
CA LYS A 167 -5.70 9.93 2.82
C LYS A 167 -5.58 9.61 4.30
N VAL A 168 -4.44 9.04 4.71
CA VAL A 168 -4.18 8.62 6.10
C VAL A 168 -4.11 9.83 7.03
N SER A 169 -3.43 10.91 6.62
CA SER A 169 -3.41 12.15 7.40
C SER A 169 -4.83 12.72 7.58
N GLY A 170 -5.69 12.58 6.58
CA GLY A 170 -7.07 13.01 6.65
C GLY A 170 -7.92 12.24 7.66
N VAL A 171 -7.65 10.94 7.82
CA VAL A 171 -8.34 10.10 8.82
C VAL A 171 -8.13 10.65 10.24
N ILE A 172 -7.01 11.32 10.52
CA ILE A 172 -6.72 11.89 11.85
C ILE A 172 -7.80 12.92 12.24
N TYR A 173 -8.02 13.94 11.40
CA TYR A 173 -8.99 14.98 11.71
C TYR A 173 -10.43 14.46 11.61
N LEU A 174 -10.73 13.62 10.60
CA LEU A 174 -12.07 13.02 10.44
C LEU A 174 -12.47 12.18 11.67
N CYS A 175 -11.52 11.47 12.27
CA CYS A 175 -11.77 10.76 13.52
C CYS A 175 -12.00 11.72 14.69
N HIS A 176 -11.17 12.75 14.85
CA HIS A 176 -11.30 13.70 15.98
C HIS A 176 -12.52 14.61 15.89
N GLU A 177 -13.04 14.86 14.68
CA GLU A 177 -14.27 15.61 14.43
C GLU A 177 -15.53 14.73 14.48
N ASP A 178 -15.39 13.39 14.49
CA ASP A 178 -16.55 12.49 14.60
C ASP A 178 -17.21 12.69 15.98
N PRO A 179 -18.53 13.00 16.06
CA PRO A 179 -19.19 13.27 17.34
C PRO A 179 -19.16 12.10 18.33
N GLU A 180 -18.95 10.88 17.84
CA GLU A 180 -18.82 9.70 18.67
C GLU A 180 -17.39 9.48 19.19
N TRP A 181 -16.41 10.25 18.72
CA TRP A 181 -15.01 10.11 19.14
C TRP A 181 -14.86 10.46 20.63
N PRO A 182 -14.39 9.53 21.47
CA PRO A 182 -14.21 9.78 22.90
C PRO A 182 -13.21 10.91 23.18
N ASN A 183 -13.56 11.78 24.14
CA ASN A 183 -12.70 12.89 24.57
C ASN A 183 -11.32 12.46 25.07
N ASP A 184 -11.18 11.23 25.60
CA ASP A 184 -9.94 10.64 26.10
C ASP A 184 -9.12 9.94 25.00
N ALA A 185 -9.62 9.83 23.77
CA ALA A 185 -8.95 9.12 22.68
C ALA A 185 -8.12 10.07 21.80
N ARG A 186 -6.93 9.64 21.38
CA ARG A 186 -6.04 10.45 20.52
C ARG A 186 -5.42 9.59 19.44
N MET A 187 -5.20 10.17 18.26
CA MET A 187 -4.28 9.59 17.27
C MET A 187 -2.86 9.88 17.77
N LEU A 188 -2.06 8.84 17.93
CA LEU A 188 -0.75 8.88 18.58
C LEU A 188 0.38 8.85 17.56
N LEU A 189 0.30 7.96 16.57
CA LEU A 189 1.36 7.76 15.57
C LEU A 189 0.77 7.64 14.17
N ASN A 190 1.47 8.23 13.21
CA ASN A 190 1.22 8.12 11.78
C ASN A 190 2.45 7.49 11.12
N ASN A 191 2.25 6.34 10.48
CA ASN A 191 3.30 5.58 9.80
C ASN A 191 3.01 5.46 8.29
N HIS A 192 2.55 6.55 7.67
CA HIS A 192 2.23 6.67 6.24
C HIS A 192 0.96 5.94 5.80
N ASP A 193 0.94 4.61 5.78
CA ASP A 193 -0.22 3.77 5.42
C ASP A 193 -1.03 3.31 6.64
N ALA A 194 -0.50 3.53 7.84
CA ALA A 194 -1.09 3.11 9.10
C ALA A 194 -1.21 4.23 10.15
N LEU A 195 -2.27 4.16 10.97
CA LEU A 195 -2.44 5.00 12.16
C LEU A 195 -2.62 4.18 13.42
N ILE A 196 -2.21 4.77 14.54
CA ILE A 196 -2.50 4.25 15.88
C ILE A 196 -3.23 5.28 16.70
N ALA A 197 -4.33 4.83 17.30
CA ALA A 197 -5.05 5.55 18.32
C ALA A 197 -4.75 4.96 19.70
N ILE A 198 -4.57 5.83 20.69
CA ILE A 198 -4.60 5.50 22.11
C ILE A 198 -5.96 5.85 22.68
N HIS A 199 -6.58 4.94 23.43
CA HIS A 199 -7.92 5.13 23.99
C HIS A 199 -8.17 4.21 25.19
N ARG A 200 -9.29 4.40 25.88
CA ARG A 200 -9.71 3.52 26.99
C ARG A 200 -10.17 2.15 26.48
N PRO A 201 -9.92 1.05 27.22
CA PRO A 201 -10.30 -0.29 26.75
C PRO A 201 -11.78 -0.48 26.41
N TRP A 202 -12.69 0.17 27.14
CA TRP A 202 -14.13 0.07 26.89
C TRP A 202 -14.59 0.78 25.60
N ASP A 203 -13.82 1.75 25.08
CA ASP A 203 -14.15 2.48 23.84
C ASP A 203 -13.68 1.76 22.57
N LYS A 204 -12.95 0.65 22.71
CA LYS A 204 -12.31 -0.10 21.62
C LYS A 204 -13.17 -0.27 20.37
N ARG A 205 -14.37 -0.85 20.53
CA ARG A 205 -15.27 -1.13 19.40
C ARG A 205 -15.67 0.15 18.66
N LYS A 206 -15.88 1.23 19.41
CA LYS A 206 -16.26 2.54 18.87
C LYS A 206 -15.10 3.15 18.08
N ILE A 207 -13.91 3.18 18.66
CA ILE A 207 -12.69 3.68 18.03
C ILE A 207 -12.38 2.94 16.73
N GLN A 208 -12.34 1.60 16.78
CA GLN A 208 -12.03 0.76 15.61
C GLN A 208 -13.06 0.96 14.49
N ARG A 209 -14.36 1.09 14.82
CA ARG A 209 -15.41 1.38 13.83
C ARG A 209 -15.22 2.74 13.17
N ILE A 210 -14.97 3.80 13.95
CA ILE A 210 -14.78 5.16 13.43
C ILE A 210 -13.53 5.22 12.54
N MET A 211 -12.42 4.64 13.01
CA MET A 211 -11.18 4.53 12.24
C MET A 211 -11.41 3.84 10.90
N LYS A 212 -12.04 2.65 10.90
CA LYS A 212 -12.35 1.88 9.70
C LYS A 212 -13.25 2.66 8.74
N LYS A 213 -14.34 3.27 9.24
CA LYS A 213 -15.27 4.10 8.45
C LYS A 213 -14.54 5.16 7.63
N HIS A 214 -13.64 5.92 8.26
CA HIS A 214 -12.95 7.03 7.60
C HIS A 214 -11.78 6.56 6.73
N ALA A 215 -11.05 5.53 7.18
CA ALA A 215 -9.97 4.92 6.41
C ALA A 215 -10.48 4.29 5.11
N GLU A 216 -11.62 3.61 5.14
CA GLU A 216 -12.20 2.90 3.97
C GLU A 216 -13.11 3.79 3.11
N ALA A 217 -13.29 5.07 3.47
CA ALA A 217 -14.04 6.00 2.62
C ALA A 217 -13.37 6.12 1.22
N PRO A 218 -14.14 6.06 0.13
CA PRO A 218 -13.58 5.97 -1.22
C PRO A 218 -12.81 7.23 -1.63
N ILE A 219 -11.80 7.05 -2.48
CA ILE A 219 -11.09 8.11 -3.19
C ILE A 219 -11.56 8.09 -4.64
N MET A 220 -11.92 9.25 -5.20
CA MET A 220 -12.30 9.32 -6.62
C MET A 220 -11.05 9.30 -7.50
N ILE A 221 -10.87 8.24 -8.27
CA ILE A 221 -9.73 8.10 -9.21
C ILE A 221 -10.32 7.84 -10.59
N ARG A 222 -10.02 8.72 -11.55
CA ARG A 222 -10.53 8.62 -12.93
C ARG A 222 -12.07 8.54 -13.03
N GLY A 223 -12.77 9.18 -12.10
CA GLY A 223 -14.24 9.16 -12.04
C GLY A 223 -14.83 7.96 -11.30
N GLU A 224 -14.01 7.00 -10.87
CA GLU A 224 -14.46 5.80 -10.15
C GLU A 224 -14.17 5.91 -8.64
N PRO A 225 -15.08 5.46 -7.77
CA PRO A 225 -14.85 5.41 -6.33
C PRO A 225 -13.95 4.20 -5.97
N VAL A 226 -12.76 4.47 -5.45
CA VAL A 226 -11.78 3.45 -5.05
C VAL A 226 -11.67 3.39 -3.52
N THR A 227 -12.15 2.32 -2.92
CA THR A 227 -12.02 2.05 -1.47
C THR A 227 -10.76 1.24 -1.19
N ILE A 228 -9.94 1.63 -0.22
CA ILE A 228 -8.81 0.80 0.25
C ILE A 228 -9.20 0.20 1.60
N PHE A 229 -9.24 -1.13 1.68
CA PHE A 229 -9.63 -1.83 2.90
C PHE A 229 -8.53 -1.79 3.97
N THR A 230 -8.94 -1.98 5.22
CA THR A 230 -8.03 -1.95 6.38
C THR A 230 -7.87 -3.30 7.03
N ASP A 231 -6.67 -3.56 7.54
CA ASP A 231 -6.44 -4.52 8.64
C ASP A 231 -6.45 -3.79 9.97
N ILE A 232 -7.22 -4.31 10.93
CA ILE A 232 -7.32 -3.74 12.28
C ILE A 232 -6.53 -4.61 13.26
N LYS A 233 -5.72 -3.95 14.09
CA LYS A 233 -4.99 -4.59 15.18
C LYS A 233 -5.28 -3.87 16.50
N GLU A 234 -5.16 -4.60 17.60
CA GLU A 234 -5.32 -4.06 18.95
C GLU A 234 -4.23 -4.58 19.87
N SER A 235 -3.80 -3.75 20.81
CA SER A 235 -2.80 -4.19 21.79
C SER A 235 -3.46 -5.08 22.83
N LYS A 236 -2.74 -6.14 23.23
CA LYS A 236 -3.08 -6.96 24.38
C LYS A 236 -2.23 -6.54 25.59
N PRO A 237 -2.73 -6.64 26.82
CA PRO A 237 -1.91 -6.37 27.99
C PRO A 237 -0.73 -7.35 28.04
N GLY A 238 0.47 -6.86 28.36
CA GLY A 238 1.61 -7.69 28.73
C GLY A 238 1.41 -8.35 30.10
N GLU A 239 2.41 -9.10 30.56
CA GLU A 239 2.39 -9.71 31.91
C GLU A 239 2.25 -8.68 33.04
N ASP A 240 2.74 -7.46 32.79
CA ASP A 240 2.63 -6.30 33.68
C ASP A 240 1.32 -5.51 33.51
N GLY A 241 0.39 -5.99 32.69
CA GLY A 241 -0.87 -5.32 32.39
C GLY A 241 -0.74 -4.13 31.43
N ILE A 242 0.46 -3.81 30.94
CA ILE A 242 0.72 -2.64 30.09
C ILE A 242 0.55 -3.02 28.62
N HIS A 243 -0.22 -2.21 27.91
CA HIS A 243 -0.42 -2.29 26.47
C HIS A 243 0.73 -1.61 25.71
N ARG A 244 1.33 -2.30 24.75
CA ARG A 244 2.48 -1.80 23.95
C ARG A 244 2.28 -1.98 22.46
N TRP A 245 3.05 -1.27 21.64
CA TRP A 245 3.13 -1.54 20.20
C TRP A 245 3.47 -3.01 19.92
N SER A 246 4.46 -3.56 20.63
CA SER A 246 4.92 -4.95 20.47
C SER A 246 3.86 -6.00 20.81
N THR A 247 2.74 -5.59 21.39
CA THR A 247 1.63 -6.47 21.80
C THR A 247 0.40 -6.36 20.88
N LEU A 248 0.52 -5.64 19.75
CA LEU A 248 -0.54 -5.57 18.75
C LEU A 248 -0.83 -6.96 18.16
N LYS A 249 -2.11 -7.34 18.13
CA LYS A 249 -2.61 -8.55 17.48
C LYS A 249 -3.77 -8.21 16.55
N GLU A 250 -3.93 -8.98 15.50
CA GLU A 250 -5.07 -8.85 14.59
C GLU A 250 -6.39 -9.05 15.32
N VAL A 251 -7.36 -8.22 14.94
CA VAL A 251 -8.75 -8.35 15.38
C VAL A 251 -9.44 -9.26 14.37
N VAL A 252 -9.79 -10.47 14.82
CA VAL A 252 -10.61 -11.43 14.08
C VAL A 252 -12.06 -10.98 14.09
#